data_AF-A0A6L8AC79-F1
#
_entry.id   AF-A0A6L8AC79-F1
#
_cell.length_a   1.000
_cell.length_b   1.000
_cell.length_c   1.000
_cell.angle_alpha   90.00
_cell.angle_beta   90.00
_cell.angle_gamma   90.00
#
_symmetry.space_group_name_H-M   'P 1'
#
loop_
_entity.id
_entity.type
_entity.pdbx_description
1 polymer ?
#
loop_
_entity_poly.entity_id
_entity_poly.type
_entity_poly.pdbx_seq_one_letter_code
_entity_poly.pdbx_strand_id
1 'polypeptide(L)'
;MPARRIKVDPVDPSTFPEGRIAPSVVDATTEADIALQEREDEAEAMQDMARYTRRIRRRLGLSQTELARRIDVPHETIRNWEQGKRCPTGAARALLRVLDKAPETALRVLT
;
A
#
# COMPACT_ATOMS: atom_id res chain seq x y z
N MET A 1 12.79 9.76 22.87
CA MET A 1 13.42 8.43 22.82
C MET A 1 14.38 8.38 21.63
N PRO A 2 15.67 8.06 21.80
CA PRO A 2 16.59 7.91 20.68
C PRO A 2 16.25 6.66 19.86
N ALA A 3 16.22 6.78 18.54
CA ALA A 3 15.96 5.65 17.65
C ALA A 3 17.11 4.63 17.71
N ARG A 4 16.80 3.35 18.00
CA ARG A 4 17.79 2.26 18.00
C ARG A 4 17.81 1.61 16.61
N ARG A 5 18.92 1.76 15.87
CA ARG A 5 19.08 1.17 14.54
C ARG A 5 19.64 -0.24 14.67
N ILE A 6 18.93 -1.24 14.15
CA ILE A 6 19.33 -2.66 14.18
C ILE A 6 19.52 -3.12 12.73
N LYS A 7 20.60 -3.86 12.45
CA LYS A 7 20.81 -4.52 11.15
C LYS A 7 20.18 -5.91 11.22
N VAL A 8 19.33 -6.23 10.26
CA VAL A 8 18.62 -7.51 10.14
C VAL A 8 18.88 -8.02 8.73
N ASP A 9 19.31 -9.27 8.59
CA ASP A 9 19.40 -9.96 7.30
C ASP A 9 18.14 -10.82 7.12
N PRO A 10 17.21 -10.44 6.23
CA PRO A 10 15.96 -11.17 6.04
C PRO A 10 16.13 -12.61 5.53
N VAL A 11 17.32 -13.01 5.04
CA VAL A 11 17.61 -14.36 4.58
C VAL A 11 18.16 -15.25 5.70
N ASP A 12 18.68 -14.65 6.78
CA ASP A 12 19.23 -15.34 7.94
C ASP A 12 18.41 -14.99 9.20
N PRO A 13 17.45 -15.86 9.60
CA PRO A 13 16.61 -15.65 10.77
C PRO A 13 17.39 -15.51 12.08
N SER A 14 18.64 -15.99 12.16
CA SER A 14 19.47 -15.83 13.36
C SER A 14 19.91 -14.39 13.61
N THR A 15 19.83 -13.53 12.58
CA THR A 15 20.10 -12.09 12.70
C THR A 15 18.93 -11.30 13.29
N PHE A 16 17.78 -11.96 13.47
CA PHE A 16 16.58 -11.29 13.98
C PHE A 16 16.74 -11.08 15.48
N PRO A 17 16.45 -9.87 16.01
CA PRO A 17 16.46 -9.67 17.45
C PRO A 17 15.41 -10.57 18.10
N GLU A 18 15.73 -11.12 19.28
CA GLU A 18 14.74 -11.84 20.08
C GLU A 18 13.51 -10.95 20.31
N GLY A 19 12.37 -11.42 19.83
CA GLY A 19 11.09 -10.75 20.01
C GLY A 19 10.77 -10.68 21.50
N ARG A 20 10.41 -9.49 21.99
CA ARG A 20 9.91 -9.31 23.36
C ARG A 20 8.47 -8.86 23.30
N ILE A 21 7.61 -9.58 24.02
CA ILE A 21 6.23 -9.19 24.26
C ILE A 21 6.03 -8.94 25.76
N ALA A 22 5.03 -8.13 26.10
CA ALA A 22 4.54 -8.01 27.47
C ALA A 22 3.31 -8.93 27.60
N PRO A 23 3.43 -10.13 28.24
CA PRO A 23 2.33 -11.11 28.25
C PRO A 23 1.04 -10.55 28.85
N SER A 24 1.15 -9.76 29.92
CA SER A 24 0.00 -9.11 30.56
C SER A 24 -0.77 -8.15 29.65
N VAL A 25 -0.10 -7.55 28.66
CA VAL A 25 -0.75 -6.67 27.68
C VAL A 25 -1.48 -7.52 26.64
N VAL A 26 -0.85 -8.59 26.17
CA VAL A 26 -1.46 -9.53 25.21
C VAL A 26 -2.71 -10.16 25.81
N ASP A 27 -2.61 -10.69 27.03
CA ASP A 27 -3.72 -11.36 27.72
C ASP A 27 -4.87 -10.40 28.07
N ALA A 28 -4.57 -9.10 28.22
CA ALA A 28 -5.59 -8.08 28.49
C ALA A 28 -6.23 -7.50 27.22
N THR A 29 -5.71 -7.82 26.04
CA THR A 29 -6.24 -7.30 24.77
C THR A 29 -7.55 -8.01 24.43
N THR A 30 -8.64 -7.26 24.34
CA THR A 30 -9.96 -7.82 24.07
C THR A 30 -10.21 -7.97 22.56
N GLU A 31 -11.20 -8.79 22.19
CA GLU A 31 -11.69 -8.88 20.80
C GLU A 31 -12.13 -7.51 20.24
N ALA A 32 -12.65 -6.63 21.09
CA ALA A 32 -13.04 -5.28 20.68
C ALA A 32 -11.83 -4.40 20.37
N ASP A 33 -10.74 -4.55 21.14
CA ASP A 33 -9.48 -3.86 20.88
C ASP A 33 -8.83 -4.35 19.59
N ILE A 34 -8.84 -5.67 19.35
CA ILE A 34 -8.34 -6.28 18.11
C ILE A 34 -9.13 -5.75 16.91
N ALA A 35 -10.46 -5.79 16.97
CA ALA A 35 -11.30 -5.31 15.87
C ALA A 35 -11.13 -3.81 15.59
N LEU A 36 -10.82 -3.00 16.61
CA LEU A 36 -10.49 -1.58 16.43
C LEU A 36 -9.15 -1.43 15.70
N GLN A 37 -8.11 -2.12 16.16
CA GLN A 37 -6.77 -2.08 15.56
C GLN A 37 -6.80 -2.56 14.11
N GLU A 38 -7.49 -3.67 13.82
CA GLU A 38 -7.66 -4.16 12.45
C GLU A 38 -8.28 -3.09 11.54
N ARG A 39 -9.33 -2.40 12.01
CA ARG A 39 -9.97 -1.34 11.24
C ARG A 39 -9.06 -0.13 11.03
N GLU A 40 -8.23 0.21 12.02
CA GLU A 40 -7.26 1.30 11.92
C GLU A 40 -6.16 0.94 10.91
N ASP A 41 -5.60 -0.27 11.00
CA ASP A 41 -4.59 -0.79 10.08
C ASP A 41 -5.12 -0.88 8.65
N GLU A 42 -6.35 -1.36 8.45
CA GLU A 42 -7.00 -1.39 7.14
C GLU A 42 -7.19 0.02 6.56
N ALA A 43 -7.59 0.97 7.40
CA ALA A 43 -7.75 2.36 6.99
C ALA A 43 -6.41 2.98 6.59
N GLU A 44 -5.35 2.74 7.36
CA GLU A 44 -3.99 3.20 7.04
C GLU A 44 -3.50 2.58 5.72
N ALA A 45 -3.65 1.27 5.54
CA ALA A 45 -3.30 0.57 4.32
C ALA A 45 -4.05 1.11 3.09
N MET A 46 -5.33 1.47 3.26
CA MET A 46 -6.12 2.08 2.19
C MET A 46 -5.60 3.47 1.81
N GLN A 47 -5.21 4.27 2.80
CA GLN A 47 -4.61 5.59 2.57
C GLN A 47 -3.21 5.49 1.94
N ASP A 48 -2.41 4.49 2.31
CA ASP A 48 -1.13 4.23 1.66
C ASP A 48 -1.28 3.85 0.21
N MET A 49 -2.24 2.98 -0.13
CA MET A 49 -2.52 2.63 -1.52
C MET A 49 -3.05 3.82 -2.32
N ALA A 50 -3.81 4.72 -1.70
CA ALA A 50 -4.25 5.97 -2.30
C ALA A 50 -3.06 6.89 -2.63
N ARG A 51 -2.15 7.10 -1.66
CA ARG A 51 -0.90 7.86 -1.85
C ARG A 51 -0.03 7.25 -2.95
N TYR A 52 0.13 5.93 -2.94
CA TYR A 52 0.90 5.19 -3.94
C TYR A 52 0.36 5.37 -5.35
N THR A 53 -0.95 5.20 -5.54
CA THR A 53 -1.64 5.38 -6.83
C THR A 53 -1.45 6.80 -7.36
N ARG A 54 -1.71 7.80 -6.51
CA ARG A 54 -1.54 9.22 -6.86
C ARG A 54 -0.10 9.57 -7.20
N ARG A 55 0.88 8.98 -6.50
CA ARG A 55 2.31 9.17 -6.74
C ARG A 55 2.72 8.65 -8.12
N ILE A 56 2.31 7.43 -8.46
CA ILE A 56 2.58 6.85 -9.80
C ILE A 56 2.03 7.78 -10.87
N ARG A 57 0.73 8.11 -10.80
CA ARG A 57 0.07 8.94 -11.79
C ARG A 57 0.79 10.27 -12.03
N ARG A 58 1.12 10.97 -10.93
CA ARG A 58 1.81 12.27 -10.98
C ARG A 58 3.20 12.16 -11.57
N ARG A 59 3.96 11.11 -11.22
CA ARG A 59 5.30 10.86 -11.76
C ARG A 59 5.27 10.60 -13.27
N LEU A 60 4.19 10.01 -13.78
CA LEU A 60 3.96 9.80 -15.22
C LEU A 60 3.42 11.05 -15.93
N GLY A 61 3.18 12.15 -15.22
CA GLY A 61 2.63 13.38 -15.80
C GLY A 61 1.17 13.29 -16.23
N LEU A 62 0.42 12.31 -15.71
CA LEU A 62 -0.95 12.03 -16.16
C LEU A 62 -2.01 12.72 -15.28
N SER A 63 -3.08 13.19 -15.90
CA SER A 63 -4.36 13.48 -15.22
C SER A 63 -5.05 12.18 -14.79
N GLN A 64 -6.03 12.29 -13.88
CA GLN A 64 -6.81 11.11 -13.46
C GLN A 64 -7.54 10.46 -14.62
N THR A 65 -8.11 11.26 -15.52
CA THR A 65 -8.81 10.79 -16.74
C THR A 65 -7.86 10.12 -17.72
N GLU A 66 -6.62 10.58 -17.86
CA GLU A 66 -5.62 9.92 -18.71
C GLU A 66 -5.15 8.59 -18.13
N LEU A 67 -4.93 8.50 -16.81
CA LEU A 67 -4.63 7.22 -16.19
C LEU A 67 -5.80 6.25 -16.33
N ALA A 68 -7.01 6.71 -16.06
CA ALA A 68 -8.24 5.93 -16.17
C ALA A 68 -8.39 5.31 -17.57
N ARG A 69 -8.21 6.14 -18.62
CA ARG A 69 -8.23 5.67 -20.02
C ARG A 69 -7.13 4.64 -20.30
N ARG A 70 -5.89 4.90 -19.89
CA ARG A 70 -4.77 3.99 -20.16
C ARG A 70 -4.92 2.61 -19.54
N ILE A 71 -5.51 2.52 -18.35
CA ILE A 71 -5.68 1.23 -17.65
C ILE A 71 -7.11 0.67 -17.76
N ASP A 72 -7.91 1.24 -18.66
CA ASP A 72 -9.28 0.85 -18.96
C ASP A 72 -10.19 0.70 -17.73
N VAL A 73 -10.27 1.76 -16.93
CA VAL A 73 -11.21 1.86 -15.80
C VAL A 73 -11.97 3.17 -15.83
N PRO A 74 -13.18 3.25 -15.23
CA PRO A 74 -13.88 4.53 -15.08
C PRO A 74 -13.03 5.56 -14.33
N HIS A 75 -13.15 6.84 -14.70
CA HIS A 75 -12.46 7.93 -13.99
C HIS A 75 -12.80 7.93 -12.48
N GLU A 76 -14.06 7.61 -12.14
CA GLU A 76 -14.49 7.50 -10.75
C GLU A 76 -13.69 6.44 -9.96
N THR A 77 -13.29 5.34 -10.61
CA THR A 77 -12.46 4.30 -9.99
C THR A 77 -11.11 4.86 -9.57
N ILE A 78 -10.41 5.58 -10.45
CA ILE A 78 -9.15 6.25 -10.11
C ILE A 78 -9.36 7.26 -8.99
N ARG A 79 -10.44 8.04 -9.04
CA ARG A 79 -10.78 9.02 -8.00
C ARG A 79 -10.99 8.33 -6.65
N ASN A 80 -11.76 7.25 -6.60
CA ASN A 80 -12.03 6.49 -5.38
C ASN A 80 -10.77 5.85 -4.81
N TRP A 81 -9.86 5.37 -5.67
CA TRP A 81 -8.55 4.87 -5.25
C TRP A 81 -7.68 5.98 -4.67
N GLU A 82 -7.52 7.11 -5.37
CA GLU A 82 -6.67 8.22 -4.90
C GLU A 82 -7.23 8.95 -3.67
N GLN A 83 -8.51 8.78 -3.36
CA GLN A 83 -9.14 9.28 -2.13
C GLN A 83 -9.10 8.26 -0.98
N GLY A 84 -8.65 7.03 -1.23
CA GLY A 84 -8.67 5.96 -0.23
C GLY A 84 -10.09 5.56 0.18
N LYS A 85 -11.07 5.68 -0.73
CA LYS A 85 -12.43 5.15 -0.53
C LYS A 85 -12.54 3.68 -0.93
N ARG A 86 -11.69 3.26 -1.87
CA ARG A 86 -11.56 1.88 -2.36
C ARG A 86 -10.07 1.61 -2.61
N CYS A 87 -9.68 0.35 -2.54
CA CYS A 87 -8.32 -0.08 -2.86
C CYS A 87 -8.30 -0.80 -4.22
N PRO A 88 -7.28 -0.60 -5.08
CA PRO A 88 -7.09 -1.43 -6.27
C PRO A 88 -6.82 -2.88 -5.85
N THR A 89 -7.51 -3.83 -6.47
CA THR A 89 -7.41 -5.26 -6.15
C THR A 89 -6.68 -6.02 -7.27
N GLY A 90 -6.19 -7.22 -6.95
CA GLY A 90 -5.65 -8.21 -7.92
C GLY A 90 -4.83 -7.60 -9.06
N ALA A 91 -5.38 -7.70 -10.27
CA ALA A 91 -4.75 -7.24 -11.51
C ALA A 91 -4.48 -5.72 -11.53
N ALA A 92 -5.39 -4.88 -11.03
CA ALA A 92 -5.18 -3.43 -11.01
C ALA A 92 -3.98 -3.04 -10.14
N ARG A 93 -3.82 -3.70 -8.98
CA ARG A 93 -2.67 -3.48 -8.09
C ARG A 93 -1.36 -3.95 -8.75
N ALA A 94 -1.39 -5.08 -9.47
CA ALA A 94 -0.24 -5.54 -10.24
C ALA A 94 0.12 -4.56 -11.37
N LEU A 95 -0.86 -4.05 -12.11
CA LEU A 95 -0.66 -3.08 -13.18
C LEU A 95 -0.07 -1.77 -12.66
N LEU A 96 -0.53 -1.26 -11.51
CA LEU A 96 0.07 -0.10 -10.85
C LEU A 96 1.53 -0.34 -10.46
N ARG A 97 1.89 -1.56 -10.04
CA ARG A 97 3.31 -1.92 -9.79
C ARG A 97 4.13 -1.96 -11.08
N VAL A 98 3.57 -2.48 -12.17
CA VAL A 98 4.23 -2.47 -13.49
C VAL A 98 4.45 -1.03 -13.97
N LEU A 99 3.44 -0.16 -13.84
CA LEU A 99 3.57 1.28 -14.12
C LEU A 99 4.61 1.97 -13.22
N ASP A 100 4.78 1.53 -11.97
CA ASP A 100 5.79 2.08 -11.06
C ASP A 100 7.22 1.63 -11.43
N LYS A 101 7.40 0.37 -11.84
CA LYS A 101 8.72 -0.24 -12.05
C LYS A 101 9.23 -0.18 -13.50
N ALA A 102 8.33 -0.22 -14.48
CA ALA A 102 8.66 -0.23 -15.90
C ALA A 102 7.73 0.71 -16.70
N PRO A 103 7.71 2.01 -16.38
CA PRO A 103 6.72 2.95 -16.91
C PRO A 103 6.74 3.06 -18.43
N GLU A 104 7.92 3.11 -19.05
CA GLU A 104 8.06 3.23 -20.51
C GLU A 104 7.47 2.02 -21.25
N THR A 105 7.73 0.81 -20.73
CA THR A 105 7.19 -0.41 -21.33
C THR A 105 5.68 -0.51 -21.11
N ALA A 106 5.21 -0.18 -19.90
CA ALA A 106 3.79 -0.16 -19.59
C ALA A 106 3.04 0.82 -20.50
N LEU A 107 3.50 2.08 -20.59
CA LEU A 107 2.85 3.13 -21.37
C LEU A 107 2.88 2.88 -22.88
N ARG A 108 3.85 2.11 -23.38
CA ARG A 108 3.89 1.68 -24.78
C ARG A 108 2.84 0.62 -25.12
N VAL A 109 2.50 -0.22 -24.15
CA VAL A 109 1.48 -1.28 -24.30
C VAL A 109 0.07 -0.74 -24.05
N LEU A 110 -0.06 0.16 -23.07
CA LEU A 110 -1.30 0.82 -22.69
C LEU A 110 -1.54 2.01 -23.65
N THR A 111 -2.23 1.75 -24.77
CA THR A 111 -2.58 2.72 -25.81
C THR A 111 -3.67 3.69 -25.37
#